data_AF-A0A3D1KDT6-F1
#
_entry.id   AF-A0A3D1KDT6-F1
#
_cell.length_a   1.000
_cell.length_b   1.000
_cell.length_c   1.000
_cell.angle_alpha   90.00
_cell.angle_beta   90.00
_cell.angle_gamma   90.00
#
_symmetry.space_group_name_H-M   'P 1'
#
loop_
_entity.id
_entity.type
_entity.pdbx_description
1 polymer ?
#
loop_
_entity_poly.entity_id
_entity_poly.type
_entity_poly.pdbx_seq_one_letter_code
_entity_poly.pdbx_strand_id
1 'polypeptide(L)'
;MKNKNPAATLIPQDVLYFIYNTMENKQSFHEYFKELRSRERISLRGFCRKSGADPANISRMERGLMSPPKSMAILERYADALGLAKSSGEWILFFDLAMAAKGIIPRDIMSDKNLSSRLPVFFSNLRRGSYRTPVPRKRLGVSEGVSRYAAAGKLDCFIIAGSNGSGKTTFAKEFLPNYAGCTNFINPDLIASGISPFKPENAVISSGRIVLQQIYENSLSGRSFSIETTLSGRTYFNVFSDLKARGYQLHMFYLWIPTPDMALRRIKQRVENGGHNVPSNDVLRRFDRTLSNLFGIYLPIIDSLKFLDNSQETPILVFDESNRKRKIIDHEKYSQIRTY
;
A
#
# COMPACT_ATOMS: atom_id res chain seq x y z
N MET A 1 30.50 30.14 16.11
CA MET A 1 29.05 30.29 16.39
C MET A 1 28.40 28.92 16.31
N LYS A 2 27.54 28.60 17.27
CA LYS A 2 27.05 27.24 17.58
C LYS A 2 26.15 26.68 16.48
N ASN A 3 26.46 25.46 16.06
CA ASN A 3 25.56 24.56 15.33
C ASN A 3 24.39 24.18 16.26
N LYS A 4 23.14 24.47 15.85
CA LYS A 4 21.94 23.92 16.49
C LYS A 4 21.27 22.98 15.49
N ASN A 5 21.57 21.69 15.63
CA ASN A 5 20.78 20.61 15.06
C ASN A 5 19.42 20.60 15.77
N PRO A 6 18.26 20.67 15.10
CA PRO A 6 17.00 20.40 15.78
C PRO A 6 16.98 18.92 16.15
N ALA A 7 16.82 18.66 17.44
CA ALA A 7 16.79 17.32 18.02
C ALA A 7 15.77 16.44 17.27
N ALA A 8 16.27 15.40 16.60
CA ALA A 8 15.45 14.25 16.25
C ALA A 8 14.86 13.73 17.57
N THR A 9 13.57 13.93 17.77
CA THR A 9 12.88 13.43 18.95
C THR A 9 12.94 11.91 18.88
N LEU A 10 13.86 11.31 19.64
CA LEU A 10 13.95 9.86 19.74
C LEU A 10 12.61 9.35 20.24
N ILE A 11 11.98 8.48 19.44
CA ILE A 11 10.81 7.74 19.84
C ILE A 11 11.19 6.95 21.11
N PRO A 12 10.46 7.11 22.23
CA PRO A 12 10.77 6.40 23.46
C PRO A 12 10.88 4.88 23.23
N GLN A 13 11.88 4.23 23.84
CA GLN A 13 12.19 2.82 23.59
C GLN A 13 11.02 1.87 23.91
N ASP A 14 10.19 2.23 24.87
CA ASP A 14 8.93 1.58 25.23
C ASP A 14 7.90 1.64 24.11
N VAL A 15 7.82 2.76 23.38
CA VAL A 15 6.96 2.92 22.20
C VAL A 15 7.48 2.07 21.04
N LEU A 16 8.80 2.03 20.82
CA LEU A 16 9.42 1.15 19.82
C LEU A 16 9.23 -0.34 20.17
N TYR A 17 9.35 -0.71 21.44
CA TYR A 17 9.14 -2.07 21.93
C TYR A 17 7.68 -2.50 21.85
N PHE A 18 6.74 -1.60 22.12
CA PHE A 18 5.31 -1.83 21.95
C PHE A 18 4.97 -2.01 20.47
N ILE A 19 5.42 -1.09 19.60
CA ILE A 19 5.28 -1.18 18.14
C ILE A 19 5.86 -2.51 17.63
N TYR A 20 7.05 -2.91 18.09
CA TYR A 20 7.69 -4.17 17.68
C TYR A 20 6.91 -5.42 18.13
N ASN A 21 6.41 -5.44 19.36
CA ASN A 21 5.60 -6.55 19.87
C ASN A 21 4.20 -6.62 19.21
N THR A 22 3.58 -5.48 18.89
CA THR A 22 2.32 -5.41 18.14
C THR A 22 2.53 -5.78 16.66
N MET A 23 3.70 -5.51 16.09
CA MET A 23 4.06 -5.97 14.74
C MET A 23 4.26 -7.49 14.65
N GLU A 24 4.80 -8.12 15.69
CA GLU A 24 4.87 -9.58 15.78
C GLU A 24 3.51 -10.21 16.12
N ASN A 25 2.71 -9.58 16.99
CA ASN A 25 1.35 -10.00 17.32
C ASN A 25 0.31 -9.28 16.46
N LYS A 26 0.05 -9.87 15.29
CA LYS A 26 -1.03 -9.56 14.32
C LYS A 26 -2.39 -9.27 14.98
N GLN A 27 -2.62 -8.09 15.56
CA GLN A 27 -3.84 -7.76 16.31
C GLN A 27 -4.85 -6.97 15.46
N SER A 28 -6.13 -7.32 15.55
CA SER A 28 -7.25 -6.59 14.93
C SER A 28 -7.78 -5.46 15.83
N PHE A 29 -8.53 -4.51 15.25
CA PHE A 29 -9.17 -3.45 16.03
C PHE A 29 -10.02 -3.98 17.19
N HIS A 30 -10.82 -5.04 16.98
CA HIS A 30 -11.69 -5.57 18.03
C HIS A 30 -10.91 -6.25 19.17
N GLU A 31 -9.83 -6.95 18.84
CA GLU A 31 -8.92 -7.55 19.82
C GLU A 31 -8.23 -6.45 20.63
N TYR A 32 -7.72 -5.41 19.97
CA TYR A 32 -7.03 -4.30 20.62
C TYR A 32 -7.96 -3.46 21.48
N PHE A 33 -9.16 -3.15 20.99
CA PHE A 33 -10.19 -2.45 21.75
C PHE A 33 -10.54 -3.21 23.04
N LYS A 34 -10.74 -4.53 22.94
CA LYS A 34 -11.06 -5.38 24.08
C LYS A 34 -9.90 -5.49 25.07
N GLU A 35 -8.67 -5.55 24.57
CA GLU A 35 -7.45 -5.53 25.40
C GLU A 35 -7.35 -4.23 26.19
N LEU A 36 -7.42 -3.07 25.52
CA LEU A 36 -7.37 -1.76 26.16
C LEU A 36 -8.42 -1.65 27.27
N ARG A 37 -9.67 -2.02 26.98
CA ARG A 37 -10.75 -1.99 27.98
C ARG A 37 -10.45 -2.89 29.19
N SER A 38 -9.91 -4.09 28.94
CA SER A 38 -9.62 -5.07 29.99
C SER A 38 -8.41 -4.64 30.84
N ARG A 39 -7.38 -4.07 30.21
CA ARG A 39 -6.17 -3.56 30.86
C ARG A 39 -6.48 -2.41 31.81
N GLU A 40 -7.34 -1.49 31.38
CA GLU A 40 -7.83 -0.38 32.23
C GLU A 40 -8.90 -0.83 33.24
N ARG A 41 -9.21 -2.13 33.31
CA ARG A 41 -10.23 -2.74 34.20
C ARG A 41 -11.61 -2.09 34.05
N ILE A 42 -11.94 -1.59 32.86
CA ILE A 42 -13.23 -0.97 32.57
C ILE A 42 -14.21 -2.08 32.19
N SER A 43 -15.33 -2.24 32.91
CA SER A 43 -16.35 -3.19 32.47
C SER A 43 -17.02 -2.72 31.17
N LEU A 44 -17.59 -3.63 30.37
CA LEU A 44 -18.31 -3.22 29.14
C LEU A 44 -19.41 -2.18 29.44
N ARG A 45 -20.17 -2.38 30.52
CA ARG A 45 -21.17 -1.42 31.01
C ARG A 45 -20.54 -0.11 31.48
N GLY A 46 -19.40 -0.16 32.16
CA GLY A 46 -18.64 1.02 32.57
C GLY A 46 -18.13 1.84 31.39
N PHE A 47 -17.62 1.18 30.35
CA PHE A 47 -17.22 1.82 29.10
C PHE A 47 -18.42 2.48 28.42
N CYS A 48 -19.57 1.79 28.33
CA CYS A 48 -20.78 2.34 27.72
C CYS A 48 -21.30 3.58 28.46
N ARG A 49 -21.24 3.60 29.81
CA ARG A 49 -21.58 4.79 30.60
C ARG A 49 -20.64 5.97 30.33
N LYS A 50 -19.33 5.73 30.26
CA LYS A 50 -18.33 6.78 30.00
C LYS A 50 -18.39 7.31 28.57
N SER A 51 -18.54 6.42 27.60
CA SER A 51 -18.52 6.77 26.18
C SER A 51 -19.88 7.22 25.66
N GLY A 52 -20.99 6.84 26.30
CA GLY A 52 -22.37 6.99 25.79
C GLY A 52 -22.70 6.00 24.66
N ALA A 53 -21.97 4.89 24.55
CA ALA A 53 -22.19 3.87 23.54
C ALA A 53 -23.28 2.86 23.95
N ASP A 54 -23.95 2.29 22.96
CA ASP A 54 -24.90 1.19 23.19
C ASP A 54 -24.17 -0.11 23.56
N PRO A 55 -24.55 -0.80 24.66
CA PRO A 55 -23.90 -2.03 25.10
C PRO A 55 -23.95 -3.19 24.09
N ALA A 56 -25.02 -3.30 23.30
CA ALA A 56 -25.13 -4.37 22.30
C ALA A 56 -24.16 -4.12 21.13
N ASN A 57 -24.00 -2.86 20.70
CA ASN A 57 -23.03 -2.48 19.68
C ASN A 57 -21.59 -2.76 20.13
N ILE A 58 -21.22 -2.37 21.35
CA ILE A 58 -19.88 -2.64 21.90
C ILE A 58 -19.62 -4.15 22.02
N SER A 59 -20.61 -4.91 22.47
CA SER A 59 -20.51 -6.38 22.55
C SER A 59 -20.30 -7.03 21.17
N ARG A 60 -20.99 -6.55 20.13
CA ARG A 60 -20.80 -7.06 18.76
C ARG A 60 -19.44 -6.66 18.20
N MET A 61 -18.98 -5.44 18.48
CA MET A 61 -17.69 -4.93 18.05
C MET A 61 -16.53 -5.73 18.67
N GLU A 62 -16.53 -5.98 19.98
CA GLU A 62 -15.48 -6.78 20.66
C GLU A 62 -15.42 -8.25 20.20
N ARG A 63 -16.52 -8.76 19.64
CA ARG A 63 -16.59 -10.09 19.02
C ARG A 63 -16.22 -10.10 17.54
N GLY A 64 -15.86 -8.94 16.96
CA GLY A 64 -15.56 -8.80 15.54
C GLY A 64 -16.78 -8.90 14.62
N LEU A 65 -18.00 -8.84 15.15
CA LEU A 65 -19.27 -8.94 14.40
C LEU A 65 -19.80 -7.58 13.92
N MET A 66 -19.08 -6.50 14.21
CA MET A 66 -19.40 -5.12 13.82
C MET A 66 -18.11 -4.34 13.61
N SER A 67 -18.04 -3.60 12.50
CA SER A 67 -16.93 -2.69 12.22
C SER A 67 -16.94 -1.48 13.17
N PRO A 68 -15.79 -0.86 13.43
CA PRO A 68 -15.71 0.37 14.22
C PRO A 68 -16.61 1.48 13.67
N PRO A 69 -17.14 2.37 14.54
CA PRO A 69 -17.99 3.49 14.13
C PRO A 69 -17.35 4.33 13.02
N LYS A 70 -18.14 4.70 12.00
CA LYS A 70 -17.64 5.52 10.88
C LYS A 70 -17.25 6.93 11.31
N SER A 71 -17.98 7.52 12.25
CA SER A 71 -17.77 8.88 12.76
C SER A 71 -16.50 9.01 13.60
N MET A 72 -15.64 9.96 13.24
CA MET A 72 -14.41 10.28 13.98
C MET A 72 -14.71 10.76 15.40
N ALA A 73 -15.74 11.59 15.57
CA ALA A 73 -16.16 12.09 16.88
C ALA A 73 -16.60 10.96 17.83
N ILE A 74 -17.15 9.86 17.30
CA ILE A 74 -17.49 8.68 18.11
C ILE A 74 -16.22 7.92 18.52
N LEU A 75 -15.25 7.77 17.60
CA LEU A 75 -13.99 7.12 17.90
C LEU A 75 -13.15 7.91 18.92
N GLU A 76 -13.16 9.24 18.86
CA GLU A 76 -12.53 10.10 19.87
C GLU A 76 -13.14 9.91 21.25
N ARG A 77 -14.48 9.90 21.35
CA ARG A 77 -15.18 9.56 22.60
C ARG A 77 -14.80 8.18 23.13
N TYR A 78 -14.56 7.21 22.24
CA TYR A 78 -14.17 5.86 22.65
C TYR A 78 -12.72 5.86 23.18
N ALA A 79 -11.80 6.54 22.50
CA ALA A 79 -10.43 6.71 22.95
C ALA A 79 -10.37 7.41 24.32
N ASP A 80 -11.14 8.48 24.50
CA ASP A 80 -11.24 9.21 25.76
C ASP A 80 -11.81 8.33 26.89
N ALA A 81 -12.87 7.55 26.60
CA ALA A 81 -13.46 6.63 27.58
C ALA A 81 -12.54 5.45 27.95
N LEU A 82 -11.61 5.08 27.06
CA LEU A 82 -10.53 4.13 27.31
C LEU A 82 -9.31 4.77 27.98
N GLY A 83 -9.30 6.08 28.21
CA GLY A 83 -8.19 6.79 28.85
C GLY A 83 -6.96 6.96 27.96
N LEU A 84 -7.10 6.88 26.64
CA LEU A 84 -5.97 7.03 25.71
C LEU A 84 -5.56 8.49 25.64
N ALA A 85 -4.31 8.79 26.01
CA ALA A 85 -3.75 10.14 25.87
C ALA A 85 -3.69 10.55 24.39
N LYS A 86 -4.21 11.74 24.04
CA LYS A 86 -4.21 12.24 22.66
C LYS A 86 -2.80 12.24 22.07
N SER A 87 -2.69 11.78 20.81
CA SER A 87 -1.43 11.65 20.07
C SER A 87 -0.39 10.69 20.66
N SER A 88 -0.74 9.90 21.68
CA SER A 88 0.11 8.81 22.17
C SER A 88 0.21 7.67 21.15
N GLY A 89 1.20 6.79 21.30
CA GLY A 89 1.36 5.62 20.43
C GLY A 89 0.10 4.74 20.38
N GLU A 90 -0.56 4.55 21.53
CA GLU A 90 -1.78 3.74 21.65
C GLU A 90 -3.01 4.43 21.07
N TRP A 91 -3.14 5.74 21.27
CA TRP A 91 -4.18 6.55 20.63
C TRP A 91 -4.05 6.43 19.11
N ILE A 92 -2.85 6.58 18.57
CA ILE A 92 -2.63 6.54 17.12
C ILE A 92 -2.90 5.14 16.56
N LEU A 93 -2.40 4.10 17.24
CA LEU A 93 -2.68 2.71 16.88
C LEU A 93 -4.19 2.37 16.90
N PHE A 94 -4.93 2.91 17.87
CA PHE A 94 -6.37 2.73 17.96
C PHE A 94 -7.09 3.26 16.73
N PHE A 95 -6.74 4.47 16.27
CA PHE A 95 -7.32 5.06 15.06
C PHE A 95 -6.84 4.36 13.78
N ASP A 96 -5.58 3.97 13.69
CA ASP A 96 -5.03 3.24 12.54
C ASP A 96 -5.74 1.89 12.36
N LEU A 97 -5.96 1.15 13.45
CA LEU A 97 -6.72 -0.10 13.43
C LEU A 97 -8.19 0.14 13.10
N ALA A 98 -8.79 1.23 13.59
CA ALA A 98 -10.18 1.58 13.28
C ALA A 98 -10.38 1.89 11.80
N MET A 99 -9.41 2.57 11.18
CA MET A 99 -9.42 2.93 9.76
C MET A 99 -9.05 1.75 8.86
N ALA A 100 -8.09 0.92 9.28
CA ALA A 100 -7.75 -0.34 8.61
C ALA A 100 -8.95 -1.31 8.57
N ALA A 101 -9.72 -1.41 9.66
CA ALA A 101 -10.95 -2.21 9.71
C ALA A 101 -12.07 -1.68 8.77
N LYS A 102 -11.93 -0.44 8.28
CA LYS A 102 -12.81 0.18 7.28
C LYS A 102 -12.24 0.16 5.86
N GLY A 103 -10.99 -0.28 5.66
CA GLY A 103 -10.32 -0.25 4.35
C GLY A 103 -9.97 1.15 3.84
N ILE A 104 -9.96 2.16 4.70
CA ILE A 104 -9.66 3.56 4.36
C ILE A 104 -8.21 3.85 4.73
N ILE A 105 -7.42 4.44 3.82
CA ILE A 105 -6.09 4.97 4.12
C ILE A 105 -6.26 6.40 4.70
N PRO A 106 -5.90 6.67 5.97
CA PRO A 106 -6.01 8.00 6.57
C PRO A 106 -5.17 9.07 5.85
N ARG A 107 -5.65 10.32 5.80
CA ARG A 107 -4.97 11.46 5.15
C ARG A 107 -3.60 11.76 5.77
N ASP A 108 -3.52 11.63 7.09
CA ASP A 108 -2.33 12.00 7.88
C ASP A 108 -1.15 11.04 7.64
N ILE A 109 -1.46 9.82 7.16
CA ILE A 109 -0.49 8.80 6.72
C ILE A 109 0.18 9.17 5.40
N MET A 110 -0.43 10.03 4.57
CA MET A 110 0.16 10.46 3.29
C MET A 110 1.02 11.72 3.42
N SER A 111 0.90 12.44 4.53
CA SER A 111 1.50 13.76 4.70
C SER A 111 2.67 13.85 5.69
N ASP A 112 2.96 12.80 6.48
CA ASP A 112 3.98 12.87 7.54
C ASP A 112 5.29 12.12 7.20
N LYS A 113 6.43 12.80 7.34
CA LYS A 113 7.78 12.29 7.02
C LYS A 113 8.36 11.35 8.08
N ASN A 114 7.74 11.23 9.27
CA ASN A 114 8.23 10.37 10.36
C ASN A 114 7.51 9.00 10.46
N LEU A 115 6.86 8.60 9.36
CA LEU A 115 5.85 7.54 9.35
C LEU A 115 6.39 6.09 9.21
N SER A 116 7.69 5.87 9.36
CA SER A 116 8.31 4.53 9.28
C SER A 116 7.88 3.59 10.41
N SER A 117 7.34 4.13 11.51
CA SER A 117 7.00 3.37 12.72
C SER A 117 5.54 2.89 12.82
N ARG A 118 4.62 3.32 11.92
CA ARG A 118 3.16 3.06 12.06
C ARG A 118 2.47 2.40 10.87
N LEU A 119 3.09 2.40 9.71
CA LEU A 119 2.67 1.61 8.52
C LEU A 119 2.49 0.09 8.75
N PRO A 120 3.24 -0.58 9.65
CA PRO A 120 3.19 -2.04 9.75
C PRO A 120 1.83 -2.62 10.17
N VAL A 121 1.02 -1.90 10.94
CA VAL A 121 -0.29 -2.39 11.43
C VAL A 121 -1.38 -2.32 10.36
N PHE A 122 -1.30 -1.34 9.46
CA PHE A 122 -2.21 -1.21 8.32
C PHE A 122 -2.01 -2.37 7.32
N PHE A 123 -0.75 -2.69 7.02
CA PHE A 123 -0.43 -3.75 6.06
C PHE A 123 -0.35 -5.17 6.65
N SER A 124 -0.20 -5.34 7.96
CA SER A 124 -0.29 -6.67 8.61
C SER A 124 -1.68 -7.28 8.41
N ASN A 125 -2.72 -6.46 8.34
CA ASN A 125 -4.09 -6.88 8.05
C ASN A 125 -4.34 -7.19 6.56
N LEU A 126 -3.60 -6.56 5.64
CA LEU A 126 -3.58 -6.92 4.21
C LEU A 126 -2.89 -8.26 3.93
N ARG A 127 -2.02 -8.73 4.85
CA ARG A 127 -1.36 -10.06 4.80
C ARG A 127 -2.29 -11.22 5.23
N ARG A 128 -3.37 -10.97 5.99
CA ARG A 128 -4.25 -12.01 6.55
C ARG A 128 -5.02 -12.83 5.50
N GLY A 129 -5.03 -12.43 4.23
CA GLY A 129 -5.70 -13.14 3.13
C GLY A 129 -4.92 -14.32 2.52
N SER A 130 -3.68 -14.60 2.94
CA SER A 130 -2.90 -15.70 2.36
C SER A 130 -1.92 -16.30 3.39
N TYR A 131 -1.90 -17.65 3.43
CA TYR A 131 -1.02 -18.56 4.18
C TYR A 131 -1.41 -18.91 5.63
N ARG A 132 -2.02 -20.09 5.76
CA ARG A 132 -1.87 -20.99 6.92
C ARG A 132 -0.87 -22.08 6.54
N THR A 133 0.23 -22.21 7.30
CA THR A 133 0.84 -23.49 7.70
C THR A 133 1.83 -23.23 8.85
N PRO A 134 1.80 -23.99 9.95
CA PRO A 134 2.79 -23.92 11.02
C PRO A 134 3.92 -24.94 10.80
N VAL A 135 5.19 -24.54 11.01
CA VAL A 135 6.32 -25.48 11.16
C VAL A 135 7.23 -24.96 12.30
N PRO A 136 7.82 -25.84 13.15
CA PRO A 136 8.18 -25.51 14.53
C PRO A 136 9.58 -24.88 14.71
N ARG A 137 9.76 -24.18 15.84
CA ARG A 137 11.03 -23.65 16.37
C ARG A 137 11.93 -24.74 16.97
N LYS A 138 13.25 -24.66 16.70
CA LYS A 138 14.39 -24.99 17.60
C LYS A 138 15.69 -24.43 16.95
N ARG A 139 16.26 -23.33 17.45
CA ARG A 139 17.31 -23.10 18.50
C ARG A 139 18.78 -23.24 18.03
N LEU A 140 19.42 -22.06 17.97
CA LEU A 140 20.78 -21.63 18.42
C LEU A 140 22.05 -22.38 17.95
N GLY A 141 22.96 -21.61 17.33
CA GLY A 141 24.39 -21.91 17.18
C GLY A 141 25.11 -20.84 16.35
N VAL A 142 26.07 -20.14 16.96
CA VAL A 142 26.83 -18.98 16.42
C VAL A 142 27.99 -19.44 15.53
N SER A 143 28.20 -18.75 14.39
CA SER A 143 29.49 -18.18 13.91
C SER A 143 29.64 -18.18 12.37
N GLU A 144 30.17 -17.04 11.91
CA GLU A 144 30.97 -16.77 10.71
C GLU A 144 30.42 -17.04 9.29
N GLY A 145 30.40 -15.97 8.50
CA GLY A 145 31.26 -15.96 7.30
C GLY A 145 30.75 -16.65 6.04
N VAL A 146 29.44 -16.73 5.80
CA VAL A 146 28.86 -16.82 4.44
C VAL A 146 27.50 -16.13 4.52
N SER A 147 27.15 -15.29 3.54
CA SER A 147 25.82 -14.67 3.48
C SER A 147 24.74 -15.77 3.38
N ARG A 148 24.24 -16.22 4.53
CA ARG A 148 23.23 -17.26 4.72
C ARG A 148 21.81 -16.81 4.29
N TYR A 149 21.70 -15.77 3.47
CA TYR A 149 20.43 -15.34 2.88
C TYR A 149 19.96 -16.20 1.70
N ALA A 150 20.68 -17.28 1.37
CA ALA A 150 20.17 -18.38 0.54
C ALA A 150 19.16 -19.26 1.30
N ALA A 151 18.26 -18.66 2.08
CA ALA A 151 17.05 -19.31 2.58
C ALA A 151 15.90 -18.91 1.64
N ALA A 152 15.75 -19.66 0.54
CA ALA A 152 14.69 -19.63 -0.47
C ALA A 152 13.53 -18.64 -0.21
N GLY A 153 13.78 -17.34 -0.40
CA GLY A 153 12.78 -16.29 -0.38
C GLY A 153 12.14 -16.18 -1.76
N LYS A 154 10.81 -16.08 -1.82
CA LYS A 154 10.10 -15.88 -3.10
C LYS A 154 10.59 -14.60 -3.78
N LEU A 155 10.79 -14.68 -5.10
CA LEU A 155 11.13 -13.53 -5.93
C LEU A 155 9.86 -12.73 -6.23
N ASP A 156 9.85 -11.43 -5.96
CA ASP A 156 8.66 -10.60 -6.13
C ASP A 156 8.89 -9.55 -7.23
N CYS A 157 7.89 -9.38 -8.09
CA CYS A 157 7.80 -8.27 -9.02
C CYS A 157 6.58 -7.41 -8.67
N PHE A 158 6.83 -6.18 -8.24
CA PHE A 158 5.78 -5.22 -7.90
C PHE A 158 5.45 -4.35 -9.11
N ILE A 159 4.21 -4.38 -9.57
CA ILE A 159 3.77 -3.67 -10.76
C ILE A 159 2.85 -2.52 -10.34
N ILE A 160 3.30 -1.28 -10.51
CA ILE A 160 2.46 -0.08 -10.32
C ILE A 160 1.85 0.29 -11.67
N ALA A 161 0.53 0.14 -11.77
CA ALA A 161 -0.22 0.25 -13.01
C ALA A 161 -1.32 1.33 -12.94
N GLY A 162 -1.77 1.82 -14.10
CA GLY A 162 -2.82 2.83 -14.20
C GLY A 162 -2.55 3.92 -15.25
N SER A 163 -3.57 4.70 -15.57
CA SER A 163 -3.47 5.77 -16.58
C SER A 163 -2.48 6.87 -16.20
N ASN A 164 -2.04 7.67 -17.17
CA ASN A 164 -1.25 8.86 -16.86
C ASN A 164 -2.07 9.83 -16.01
N GLY A 165 -1.45 10.49 -15.03
CA GLY A 165 -2.16 11.32 -14.06
C GLY A 165 -2.85 10.56 -12.92
N SER A 166 -2.83 9.22 -12.90
CA SER A 166 -3.44 8.44 -11.81
C SER A 166 -2.63 8.38 -10.52
N GLY A 167 -1.43 8.99 -10.46
CA GLY A 167 -0.61 9.06 -9.24
C GLY A 167 0.39 7.92 -9.03
N LYS A 168 0.64 7.07 -10.04
CA LYS A 168 1.57 5.93 -9.98
C LYS A 168 2.93 6.24 -9.39
N THR A 169 3.63 7.24 -9.92
CA THR A 169 5.00 7.54 -9.49
C THR A 169 5.04 8.06 -8.05
N THR A 170 4.04 8.83 -7.64
CA THR A 170 3.90 9.29 -6.25
C THR A 170 3.69 8.10 -5.32
N PHE A 171 2.72 7.24 -5.65
CA PHE A 171 2.48 6.01 -4.91
C PHE A 171 3.71 5.12 -4.85
N ALA A 172 4.42 4.92 -5.96
CA ALA A 172 5.62 4.10 -6.02
C ALA A 172 6.73 4.62 -5.09
N LYS A 173 7.00 5.94 -5.09
CA LYS A 173 8.03 6.56 -4.23
C LYS A 173 7.72 6.42 -2.75
N GLU A 174 6.44 6.46 -2.37
CA GLU A 174 6.01 6.33 -0.98
C GLU A 174 5.91 4.86 -0.54
N PHE A 175 5.40 4.00 -1.42
CA PHE A 175 5.12 2.59 -1.16
C PHE A 175 6.37 1.71 -1.21
N LEU A 176 7.20 1.82 -2.26
CA LEU A 176 8.25 0.85 -2.54
C LEU A 176 9.38 0.80 -1.49
N PRO A 177 9.95 1.93 -1.03
CA PRO A 177 11.03 1.90 -0.05
C PRO A 177 10.54 1.45 1.34
N ASN A 178 9.31 1.81 1.69
CA ASN A 178 8.78 1.65 3.04
C ASN A 178 8.05 0.32 3.26
N TYR A 179 7.50 -0.29 2.21
CA TYR A 179 6.68 -1.49 2.32
C TYR A 179 7.28 -2.72 1.64
N ALA A 180 7.71 -2.56 0.39
CA ALA A 180 8.23 -3.69 -0.38
C ALA A 180 9.69 -4.02 -0.02
N GLY A 181 10.38 -3.13 0.72
CA GLY A 181 11.84 -3.19 0.88
C GLY A 181 12.56 -3.19 -0.48
N CYS A 182 11.86 -2.73 -1.52
CA CYS A 182 12.27 -2.84 -2.90
C CYS A 182 12.72 -1.46 -3.36
N THR A 183 14.02 -1.23 -3.32
CA THR A 183 14.63 0.03 -3.77
C THR A 183 14.82 0.06 -5.29
N ASN A 184 14.68 -1.09 -5.95
CA ASN A 184 14.91 -1.23 -7.37
C ASN A 184 13.62 -0.96 -8.16
N PHE A 185 13.48 0.28 -8.63
CA PHE A 185 12.29 0.78 -9.32
C PHE A 185 12.58 1.15 -10.78
N ILE A 186 11.97 0.39 -11.68
CA ILE A 186 12.11 0.54 -13.13
C ILE A 186 10.94 1.40 -13.63
N ASN A 187 11.22 2.66 -13.96
CA ASN A 187 10.23 3.61 -14.44
C ASN A 187 10.64 4.16 -15.83
N PRO A 188 9.87 3.90 -16.90
CA PRO A 188 10.20 4.38 -18.25
C PRO A 188 10.34 5.90 -18.37
N ASP A 189 9.50 6.67 -17.67
CA ASP A 189 9.50 8.13 -17.74
C ASP A 189 10.72 8.72 -16.99
N LEU A 190 11.12 8.13 -15.87
CA LEU A 190 12.33 8.53 -15.13
C LEU A 190 13.60 8.20 -15.93
N ILE A 191 13.64 7.04 -16.59
CA ILE A 191 14.74 6.65 -17.46
C ILE A 191 14.83 7.59 -18.66
N ALA A 192 13.70 7.89 -19.32
CA ALA A 192 13.65 8.83 -20.43
C ALA A 192 14.14 10.22 -20.03
N SER A 193 13.74 10.69 -18.85
CA SER A 193 14.20 11.97 -18.29
C SER A 193 15.68 11.97 -17.91
N GLY A 194 16.24 10.83 -17.52
CA GLY A 194 17.67 10.68 -17.29
C GLY A 194 18.50 10.75 -18.58
N ILE A 195 17.97 10.20 -19.69
CA ILE A 195 18.62 10.20 -21.01
C ILE A 195 18.50 11.57 -21.68
N SER A 196 17.32 12.19 -21.62
CA SER A 196 17.08 13.52 -22.18
C SER A 196 16.37 14.41 -21.15
N PRO A 197 17.12 15.09 -20.29
CA PRO A 197 16.55 15.90 -19.20
C PRO A 197 15.63 17.02 -19.67
N PHE A 198 15.89 17.60 -20.85
CA PHE A 198 15.10 18.72 -21.37
C PHE A 198 14.00 18.29 -22.36
N LYS A 199 14.09 17.10 -22.96
CA LYS A 199 13.12 16.57 -23.95
C LYS A 199 12.96 15.05 -23.84
N PRO A 200 12.37 14.52 -22.74
CA PRO A 200 12.23 13.07 -22.53
C PRO A 200 11.53 12.32 -23.67
N GLU A 201 10.65 13.00 -24.42
CA GLU A 201 9.95 12.46 -25.60
C GLU A 201 10.91 11.96 -26.69
N ASN A 202 12.11 12.53 -26.81
CA ASN A 202 13.13 12.08 -27.76
C ASN A 202 13.78 10.75 -27.34
N ALA A 203 13.63 10.35 -26.08
CA ALA A 203 14.25 9.17 -25.49
C ALA A 203 13.28 8.00 -25.31
N VAL A 204 12.04 8.07 -25.80
CA VAL A 204 11.01 7.03 -25.57
C VAL A 204 11.44 5.64 -26.07
N ILE A 205 12.08 5.56 -27.24
CA ILE A 205 12.51 4.27 -27.81
C ILE A 205 13.70 3.71 -27.03
N SER A 206 14.70 4.55 -26.74
CA SER A 206 15.90 4.12 -26.00
C SER A 206 15.58 3.77 -24.55
N SER A 207 14.71 4.54 -23.88
CA SER A 207 14.23 4.24 -22.52
C SER A 207 13.46 2.92 -22.47
N GLY A 208 12.60 2.65 -23.47
CA GLY A 208 11.89 1.37 -23.57
C GLY A 208 12.84 0.16 -23.65
N ARG A 209 13.96 0.29 -24.39
CA ARG A 209 14.99 -0.77 -24.45
C ARG A 209 15.68 -0.96 -23.10
N ILE A 210 16.04 0.13 -22.43
CA ILE A 210 16.69 0.09 -21.10
C ILE A 210 15.75 -0.52 -20.05
N VAL A 211 14.46 -0.21 -20.09
CA VAL A 211 13.46 -0.82 -19.19
C VAL A 211 13.45 -2.33 -19.34
N LEU A 212 13.38 -2.85 -20.57
CA LEU A 212 13.39 -4.29 -20.83
C LEU A 212 14.71 -4.94 -20.39
N GLN A 213 15.84 -4.27 -20.65
CA GLN A 213 17.15 -4.72 -20.21
C GLN A 213 17.23 -4.81 -18.68
N GLN A 214 16.81 -3.77 -17.95
CA GLN A 214 16.81 -3.80 -16.48
C GLN A 214 15.91 -4.91 -15.93
N ILE A 215 14.74 -5.14 -16.53
CA ILE A 215 13.86 -6.25 -16.11
C ILE A 215 14.58 -7.59 -16.31
N TYR A 216 15.22 -7.78 -17.47
CA TYR A 216 15.96 -8.99 -17.78
C TYR A 216 17.13 -9.22 -16.81
N GLU A 217 17.96 -8.20 -16.57
CA GLU A 217 19.11 -8.28 -15.66
C GLU A 217 18.69 -8.60 -14.21
N ASN A 218 17.60 -7.99 -13.74
CA ASN A 218 17.06 -8.28 -12.41
C ASN A 218 16.48 -9.69 -12.31
N SER A 219 15.82 -10.16 -13.39
CA SER A 219 15.32 -11.53 -13.48
C SER A 219 16.44 -12.57 -13.47
N LEU A 220 17.59 -12.28 -14.10
CA LEU A 220 18.76 -13.16 -14.08
C LEU A 220 19.47 -13.15 -12.72
N SER A 221 19.49 -11.98 -12.07
CA SER A 221 20.15 -11.80 -10.78
C SER A 221 19.34 -12.37 -9.60
N GLY A 222 18.11 -12.86 -9.84
CA GLY A 222 17.23 -13.36 -8.79
C GLY A 222 16.90 -12.30 -7.74
N ARG A 223 16.67 -11.05 -8.16
CA ARG A 223 16.35 -9.93 -7.27
C ARG A 223 14.90 -9.53 -7.42
N SER A 224 14.24 -9.19 -6.32
CA SER A 224 12.93 -8.54 -6.37
C SER A 224 13.07 -7.11 -6.90
N PHE A 225 12.13 -6.69 -7.74
CA PHE A 225 12.14 -5.36 -8.36
C PHE A 225 10.71 -4.86 -8.59
N SER A 226 10.59 -3.60 -8.96
CA SER A 226 9.32 -2.97 -9.24
C SER A 226 9.31 -2.27 -10.60
N ILE A 227 8.13 -2.19 -11.22
CA ILE A 227 7.94 -1.64 -12.55
C ILE A 227 6.76 -0.67 -12.52
N GLU A 228 6.93 0.52 -13.10
CA GLU A 228 5.80 1.39 -13.44
C GLU A 228 5.37 1.17 -14.89
N THR A 229 4.05 1.05 -15.12
CA THR A 229 3.51 0.94 -16.48
C THR A 229 2.11 1.55 -16.57
N THR A 230 1.72 2.00 -17.76
CA THR A 230 0.34 2.39 -18.01
C THR A 230 -0.58 1.22 -18.29
N LEU A 231 -0.03 0.03 -18.59
CA LEU A 231 -0.77 -1.11 -19.16
C LEU A 231 -1.56 -0.81 -20.44
N SER A 232 -1.31 0.32 -21.11
CA SER A 232 -2.02 0.68 -22.36
C SER A 232 -1.58 -0.17 -23.57
N GLY A 233 -0.39 -0.78 -23.51
CA GLY A 233 0.15 -1.72 -24.49
C GLY A 233 0.17 -3.16 -24.00
N ARG A 234 0.49 -4.09 -24.91
CA ARG A 234 0.57 -5.54 -24.64
C ARG A 234 1.99 -6.06 -24.43
N THR A 235 3.00 -5.20 -24.57
CA THR A 235 4.43 -5.57 -24.51
C THR A 235 4.82 -6.29 -23.23
N TYR A 236 4.21 -5.91 -22.09
CA TYR A 236 4.52 -6.52 -20.79
C TYR A 236 3.93 -7.93 -20.63
N PHE A 237 3.05 -8.41 -21.51
CA PHE A 237 2.47 -9.74 -21.39
C PHE A 237 3.56 -10.82 -21.44
N ASN A 238 4.41 -10.80 -22.47
CA ASN A 238 5.52 -11.75 -22.59
C ASN A 238 6.51 -11.60 -21.44
N VAL A 239 6.82 -10.36 -21.05
CA VAL A 239 7.72 -10.08 -19.93
C VAL A 239 7.21 -10.70 -18.62
N PHE A 240 5.92 -10.53 -18.32
CA PHE A 240 5.32 -11.07 -17.10
C PHE A 240 5.22 -12.60 -17.14
N SER A 241 4.88 -13.18 -18.29
CA SER A 241 4.92 -14.63 -18.48
C SER A 241 6.32 -15.22 -18.26
N ASP A 242 7.36 -14.55 -18.77
CA ASP A 242 8.75 -14.97 -18.58
C ASP A 242 9.18 -14.87 -17.12
N LEU A 243 8.76 -13.81 -16.41
CA LEU A 243 9.01 -13.68 -14.96
C LEU A 243 8.31 -14.80 -14.17
N LYS A 244 7.06 -15.14 -14.51
CA LYS A 244 6.35 -16.28 -13.91
C LYS A 244 7.10 -17.59 -14.13
N ALA A 245 7.59 -17.84 -15.35
CA ALA A 245 8.38 -19.03 -15.67
C ALA A 245 9.69 -19.09 -14.88
N ARG A 246 10.24 -17.94 -14.49
CA ARG A 246 11.43 -17.80 -13.64
C ARG A 246 11.13 -17.83 -12.13
N GLY A 247 9.88 -18.10 -11.74
CA GLY A 247 9.48 -18.26 -10.34
C GLY A 247 9.12 -16.96 -9.61
N TYR A 248 8.94 -15.84 -10.32
CA TYR A 248 8.46 -14.60 -9.70
C TYR A 248 6.99 -14.68 -9.31
N GLN A 249 6.65 -14.05 -8.18
CA GLN A 249 5.28 -13.65 -7.84
C GLN A 249 5.03 -12.24 -8.38
N LEU A 250 3.93 -12.06 -9.10
CA LEU A 250 3.56 -10.78 -9.70
C LEU A 250 2.48 -10.11 -8.86
N HIS A 251 2.82 -8.97 -8.26
CA HIS A 251 1.96 -8.19 -7.38
C HIS A 251 1.62 -6.85 -8.01
N MET A 252 0.38 -6.70 -8.49
CA MET A 252 -0.06 -5.48 -9.15
C MET A 252 -0.83 -4.54 -8.21
N PHE A 253 -0.48 -3.27 -8.25
CA PHE A 253 -1.19 -2.15 -7.63
C PHE A 253 -1.70 -1.27 -8.76
N TYR A 254 -3.01 -1.29 -9.00
CA TYR A 254 -3.63 -0.53 -10.06
C TYR A 254 -4.26 0.74 -9.50
N LEU A 255 -3.79 1.91 -9.94
CA LEU A 255 -4.29 3.21 -9.54
C LEU A 255 -5.23 3.74 -10.60
N TRP A 256 -6.50 3.81 -10.24
CA TRP A 256 -7.60 4.23 -11.09
C TRP A 256 -8.05 5.64 -10.77
N ILE A 257 -8.52 6.34 -11.80
CA ILE A 257 -9.23 7.61 -11.71
C ILE A 257 -10.40 7.53 -12.69
N PRO A 258 -11.55 8.16 -12.38
CA PRO A 258 -12.81 7.88 -13.08
C PRO A 258 -12.90 8.48 -14.47
N THR A 259 -12.19 9.59 -14.76
CA THR A 259 -12.35 10.31 -16.02
C THR A 259 -11.02 10.74 -16.64
N PRO A 260 -10.93 10.78 -17.99
CA PRO A 260 -9.78 11.33 -18.68
C PRO A 260 -9.55 12.82 -18.37
N ASP A 261 -10.60 13.60 -18.13
CA ASP A 261 -10.46 15.01 -17.74
C ASP A 261 -9.73 15.17 -16.42
N MET A 262 -9.92 14.23 -15.48
CA MET A 262 -9.14 14.22 -14.25
C MET A 262 -7.65 13.93 -14.53
N ALA A 263 -7.35 12.99 -15.42
CA ALA A 263 -5.98 12.71 -15.84
C ALA A 263 -5.32 13.95 -16.44
N LEU A 264 -5.98 14.60 -17.39
CA LEU A 264 -5.48 15.80 -18.08
C LEU A 264 -5.25 16.95 -17.11
N ARG A 265 -6.19 17.20 -16.18
CA ARG A 265 -6.03 18.24 -15.14
C ARG A 265 -4.81 17.97 -14.26
N ARG A 266 -4.62 16.73 -13.81
CA ARG A 266 -3.46 16.35 -12.98
C ARG A 266 -2.14 16.42 -13.74
N ILE A 267 -2.13 16.07 -15.02
CA ILE A 267 -0.94 16.22 -15.88
C ILE A 267 -0.60 17.70 -16.05
N LYS A 268 -1.60 18.55 -16.30
CA LYS A 268 -1.40 20.00 -16.39
C LYS A 268 -0.78 20.56 -15.12
N GLN A 269 -1.34 20.24 -13.95
CA GLN A 269 -0.76 20.64 -12.65
C GLN A 269 0.66 20.13 -12.45
N ARG A 270 0.95 18.89 -12.88
CA ARG A 270 2.31 18.32 -12.82
C ARG A 270 3.29 19.12 -13.68
N VAL A 271 2.88 19.53 -14.88
CA VAL A 271 3.70 20.32 -15.80
C VAL A 271 3.94 21.72 -15.24
N GLU A 272 2.91 22.35 -14.67
CA GLU A 272 3.02 23.65 -13.97
C GLU A 272 4.03 23.58 -12.82
N ASN A 273 4.13 22.43 -12.15
CA ASN A 273 5.11 22.16 -11.10
C ASN A 273 6.47 21.64 -11.62
N GLY A 274 6.76 21.77 -12.92
CA GLY A 274 8.05 21.39 -13.52
C GLY A 274 8.23 19.89 -13.81
N GLY A 275 7.15 19.10 -13.79
CA GLY A 275 7.18 17.68 -14.15
C GLY A 275 6.96 17.41 -15.64
N HIS A 276 7.01 16.13 -16.02
CA HIS A 276 6.92 15.72 -17.42
C HIS A 276 5.50 15.90 -18.02
N ASN A 277 5.44 16.43 -19.24
CA ASN A 277 4.21 16.55 -20.02
C ASN A 277 3.89 15.26 -20.79
N VAL A 278 2.62 14.92 -20.92
CA VAL A 278 2.17 13.84 -21.81
C VAL A 278 1.11 14.43 -22.74
N PRO A 279 1.23 14.27 -24.08
CA PRO A 279 0.26 14.81 -25.02
C PRO A 279 -1.17 14.33 -24.73
N SER A 280 -2.15 15.24 -24.72
CA SER A 280 -3.55 14.93 -24.38
C SER A 280 -4.15 13.82 -25.24
N ASN A 281 -3.86 13.83 -26.55
CA ASN A 281 -4.31 12.78 -27.48
C ASN A 281 -3.81 11.39 -27.06
N ASP A 282 -2.59 11.31 -26.53
CA ASP A 282 -2.02 10.06 -26.04
C ASP A 282 -2.66 9.62 -24.72
N VAL A 283 -3.01 10.55 -23.83
CA VAL A 283 -3.74 10.25 -22.60
C VAL A 283 -5.11 9.67 -22.94
N LEU A 284 -5.88 10.34 -23.79
CA LEU A 284 -7.22 9.93 -24.20
C LEU A 284 -7.20 8.55 -24.87
N ARG A 285 -6.35 8.37 -25.88
CA ARG A 285 -6.21 7.10 -26.60
C ARG A 285 -5.84 5.92 -25.69
N ARG A 286 -5.04 6.16 -24.65
CA ARG A 286 -4.55 5.12 -23.75
C ARG A 286 -5.50 4.83 -22.59
N PHE A 287 -6.35 5.79 -22.21
CA PHE A 287 -7.14 5.76 -20.97
C PHE A 287 -7.96 4.48 -20.82
N ASP A 288 -8.87 4.20 -21.76
CA ASP A 288 -9.75 3.02 -21.66
C ASP A 288 -8.99 1.71 -21.84
N ARG A 289 -7.99 1.70 -22.74
CA ARG A 289 -7.14 0.54 -23.00
C ARG A 289 -6.43 0.01 -21.76
N THR A 290 -6.14 0.88 -20.78
CA THR A 290 -5.48 0.47 -19.53
C THR A 290 -6.32 -0.56 -18.76
N LEU A 291 -7.63 -0.32 -18.63
CA LEU A 291 -8.57 -1.20 -17.93
C LEU A 291 -8.91 -2.45 -18.75
N SER A 292 -9.18 -2.28 -20.04
CA SER A 292 -9.49 -3.43 -20.90
C SER A 292 -8.32 -4.41 -20.97
N ASN A 293 -7.07 -3.91 -21.01
CA ASN A 293 -5.89 -4.78 -20.93
C ASN A 293 -5.70 -5.38 -19.53
N LEU A 294 -5.93 -4.61 -18.46
CA LEU A 294 -5.87 -5.13 -17.09
C LEU A 294 -6.76 -6.36 -16.96
N PHE A 295 -8.04 -6.24 -17.25
CA PHE A 295 -9.00 -7.32 -17.05
C PHE A 295 -8.87 -8.44 -18.09
N GLY A 296 -8.63 -8.08 -19.36
CA GLY A 296 -8.61 -9.04 -20.46
C GLY A 296 -7.29 -9.82 -20.61
N ILE A 297 -6.16 -9.24 -20.21
CA ILE A 297 -4.82 -9.77 -20.53
C ILE A 297 -4.00 -10.02 -19.28
N TYR A 298 -3.93 -9.06 -18.36
CA TYR A 298 -2.97 -9.09 -17.27
C TYR A 298 -3.48 -9.76 -16.00
N LEU A 299 -4.77 -9.59 -15.67
CA LEU A 299 -5.37 -10.20 -14.48
C LEU A 299 -5.21 -11.73 -14.45
N PRO A 300 -5.28 -12.47 -15.58
CA PRO A 300 -5.05 -13.90 -15.57
C PRO A 300 -3.62 -14.36 -15.26
N ILE A 301 -2.61 -13.50 -15.39
CA ILE A 301 -1.20 -13.90 -15.25
C ILE A 301 -0.56 -13.41 -13.95
N ILE A 302 -1.18 -12.46 -13.25
CA ILE A 302 -0.70 -11.94 -11.97
C ILE A 302 -1.17 -12.78 -10.77
N ASP A 303 -0.39 -12.76 -9.70
CA ASP A 303 -0.69 -13.51 -8.47
C ASP A 303 -1.60 -12.72 -7.52
N SER A 304 -1.47 -11.40 -7.51
CA SER A 304 -2.37 -10.53 -6.77
C SER A 304 -2.60 -9.19 -7.46
N LEU A 305 -3.81 -8.66 -7.33
CA LEU A 305 -4.20 -7.32 -7.71
C LEU A 305 -4.74 -6.57 -6.48
N LYS A 306 -4.29 -5.33 -6.29
CA LYS A 306 -4.96 -4.34 -5.46
C LYS A 306 -5.41 -3.20 -6.35
N PHE A 307 -6.71 -2.99 -6.42
CA PHE A 307 -7.30 -1.95 -7.24
C PHE A 307 -7.69 -0.77 -6.36
N LEU A 308 -7.05 0.37 -6.60
CA LEU A 308 -7.12 1.57 -5.78
C LEU A 308 -7.80 2.67 -6.59
N ASP A 309 -8.87 3.26 -6.05
CA ASP A 309 -9.39 4.52 -6.54
C ASP A 309 -8.55 5.66 -5.96
N ASN A 310 -7.87 6.39 -6.84
CA ASN A 310 -7.06 7.55 -6.51
C ASN A 310 -7.69 8.86 -6.98
N SER A 311 -9.01 8.93 -7.10
CA SER A 311 -9.76 10.14 -7.51
C SER A 311 -9.79 11.23 -6.44
N GLN A 312 -9.73 10.82 -5.18
CA GLN A 312 -9.73 11.70 -4.01
C GLN A 312 -8.29 11.99 -3.54
N GLU A 313 -8.19 12.80 -2.49
CA GLU A 313 -6.90 13.10 -1.84
C GLU A 313 -6.21 11.86 -1.27
N THR A 314 -7.00 10.89 -0.78
CA THR A 314 -6.51 9.60 -0.31
C THR A 314 -6.96 8.45 -1.23
N PRO A 315 -6.03 7.60 -1.69
CA PRO A 315 -6.39 6.37 -2.35
C PRO A 315 -7.25 5.44 -1.48
N ILE A 316 -8.30 4.90 -2.08
CA ILE A 316 -9.26 3.98 -1.44
C ILE A 316 -9.17 2.63 -2.14
N LEU A 317 -9.02 1.54 -1.39
CA LEU A 317 -9.05 0.20 -1.95
C LEU A 317 -10.48 -0.15 -2.39
N VAL A 318 -10.68 -0.41 -3.68
CA VAL A 318 -11.98 -0.78 -4.24
C VAL A 318 -12.20 -2.28 -4.14
N PHE A 319 -11.21 -3.06 -4.58
CA PHE A 319 -11.20 -4.51 -4.45
C PHE A 319 -9.76 -5.03 -4.44
N ASP A 320 -9.58 -6.21 -3.85
CA ASP A 320 -8.36 -6.99 -4.02
C ASP A 320 -8.66 -8.39 -4.54
N GLU A 321 -7.74 -8.92 -5.34
CA GLU A 321 -7.81 -10.27 -5.87
C GLU A 321 -6.50 -10.98 -5.60
N SER A 322 -6.56 -12.16 -4.99
CA SER A 322 -5.39 -13.00 -4.76
C SER A 322 -5.80 -14.47 -4.84
N ASN A 323 -4.95 -15.31 -5.44
CA ASN A 323 -5.27 -16.73 -5.63
C ASN A 323 -6.65 -16.95 -6.29
N ARG A 324 -7.01 -16.11 -7.28
CA ARG A 324 -8.32 -16.11 -7.97
C ARG A 324 -9.54 -15.85 -7.06
N LYS A 325 -9.32 -15.42 -5.82
CA LYS A 325 -10.38 -14.99 -4.92
C LYS A 325 -10.40 -13.47 -4.88
N ARG A 326 -11.53 -12.91 -5.31
CA ARG A 326 -11.79 -11.47 -5.28
C ARG A 326 -12.58 -11.11 -4.03
N LYS A 327 -12.11 -10.10 -3.31
CA LYS A 327 -12.84 -9.45 -2.22
C LYS A 327 -13.10 -8.01 -2.64
N ILE A 328 -14.38 -7.66 -2.66
CA ILE A 328 -14.85 -6.33 -3.03
C ILE A 328 -15.04 -5.54 -1.73
N ILE A 329 -14.51 -4.32 -1.68
CA ILE A 329 -14.63 -3.39 -0.55
C ILE A 329 -15.65 -2.30 -0.89
N ASP A 330 -15.58 -1.75 -2.11
CA ASP A 330 -16.50 -0.72 -2.61
C ASP A 330 -17.27 -1.26 -3.82
N HIS A 331 -18.53 -1.67 -3.58
CA HIS A 331 -19.38 -2.30 -4.58
C HIS A 331 -19.85 -1.34 -5.68
N GLU A 332 -20.02 -0.05 -5.36
CA GLU A 332 -20.49 0.96 -6.30
C GLU A 332 -19.40 1.24 -7.33
N LYS A 333 -18.20 1.58 -6.85
CA LYS A 333 -17.05 1.81 -7.75
C LYS A 333 -16.67 0.57 -8.51
N TYR A 334 -16.70 -0.59 -7.86
CA TYR A 334 -16.44 -1.86 -8.54
C TYR A 334 -17.41 -2.08 -9.71
N SER A 335 -18.69 -1.78 -9.54
CA SER A 335 -19.68 -1.88 -10.63
C SER A 335 -19.37 -0.91 -11.77
N GLN A 336 -18.98 0.32 -11.46
CA GLN A 336 -18.54 1.30 -12.46
C GLN A 336 -17.28 0.85 -13.22
N ILE A 337 -16.31 0.24 -12.54
CA ILE A 337 -15.08 -0.23 -13.18
C ILE A 337 -15.37 -1.42 -14.12
N ARG A 338 -16.37 -2.24 -13.80
CA ARG A 338 -16.76 -3.42 -14.59
C ARG A 338 -17.50 -3.10 -15.89
N THR A 339 -17.85 -1.83 -16.14
CA THR A 339 -18.44 -1.41 -17.42
C THR A 339 -17.38 -1.10 -18.48
N TYR A 340 -16.10 -1.05 -18.11
CA TYR A 340 -14.95 -0.97 -19.02
C TYR A 340 -14.45 -2.38 -19.40
#